data_AF-A0A317F4H9-F1
#
_entry.id   AF-A0A317F4H9-F1
#
_cell.length_a   1.000
_cell.length_b   1.000
_cell.length_c   1.000
_cell.angle_alpha   90.00
_cell.angle_beta   90.00
_cell.angle_gamma   90.00
#
_symmetry.space_group_name_H-M   'P 1'
#
loop_
_entity.id
_entity.type
_entity.pdbx_description
1 polymer ?
#
loop_
_entity_poly.entity_id
_entity_poly.type
_entity_poly.pdbx_seq_one_letter_code
_entity_poly.pdbx_strand_id
1 'polypeptide(L)' 'METLLVHPDNEKQLEALKAFMIEQNINFESQTEKLPKHVYQSIERGLKQANKGETISFDEFKLKHFKA' A
#
# COMPACT_ATOMS: atom_id res chain seq x y z
N MET A 1 2.10 27.42 -15.81
CA MET A 1 3.09 26.98 -14.81
C MET A 1 3.25 25.48 -14.96
N GLU A 2 4.47 24.98 -14.80
CA GLU A 2 4.83 23.57 -14.97
C GLU A 2 4.73 22.83 -13.63
N THR A 3 4.43 21.53 -13.67
CA THR A 3 4.38 20.65 -12.50
C THR A 3 5.61 19.75 -12.49
N LEU A 4 6.29 19.66 -11.36
CA LEU A 4 7.44 18.78 -11.17
C LEU A 4 7.03 17.52 -10.41
N LEU A 5 7.37 16.35 -10.97
CA LEU A 5 7.29 15.06 -10.27
C LEU A 5 8.69 14.66 -9.80
N VAL A 6 8.84 14.36 -8.51
CA VAL A 6 10.13 14.04 -7.90
C VAL A 6 10.05 12.65 -7.25
N HIS A 7 11.07 11.82 -7.48
CA HIS A 7 11.19 10.48 -6.92
C HIS A 7 12.47 10.38 -6.08
N PRO A 8 12.39 10.58 -4.75
CA PRO A 8 13.54 10.38 -3.87
C PRO A 8 13.96 8.91 -3.82
N ASP A 9 15.26 8.64 -3.86
CA ASP A 9 15.83 7.27 -3.84
C ASP A 9 15.81 6.64 -2.44
N ASN A 10 15.68 7.47 -1.40
CA ASN A 10 15.71 7.03 0.00
C ASN A 10 14.97 8.00 0.93
N GLU A 11 14.72 7.54 2.15
CA GLU A 11 13.98 8.30 3.18
C GLU A 11 14.63 9.64 3.51
N LYS A 12 15.98 9.69 3.60
CA LYS A 12 16.71 10.93 3.91
C LYS A 12 16.49 12.01 2.86
N GLN A 13 16.51 11.64 1.57
CA GLN A 13 16.22 12.58 0.49
C GLN A 13 14.77 13.09 0.56
N LEU A 14 13.80 12.20 0.83
CA LEU A 14 12.39 12.59 0.97
C LEU A 14 12.19 13.55 2.15
N GLU A 15 12.82 13.31 3.29
CA GLU A 15 12.77 14.18 4.47
C GLU A 15 13.37 15.56 4.18
N ALA A 16 14.56 15.60 3.58
CA ALA A 16 15.21 16.85 3.20
C ALA A 16 14.36 17.66 2.21
N LEU A 17 13.75 17.00 1.23
CA LEU A 17 12.87 17.63 0.24
C LEU A 17 11.63 18.23 0.88
N LYS A 18 10.99 17.49 1.81
CA LYS A 18 9.83 18.00 2.57
C LYS A 18 10.20 19.23 3.39
N ALA A 19 11.33 19.20 4.10
CA ALA A 19 11.79 20.32 4.91
C ALA A 19 12.01 21.58 4.06
N PHE A 20 12.68 21.42 2.91
CA PHE A 20 12.89 22.50 1.94
C PHE A 20 11.57 23.08 1.43
N MET A 21 10.61 22.22 1.01
CA MET A 21 9.32 22.68 0.52
C MET A 21 8.54 23.47 1.58
N ILE A 22 8.55 23.01 2.85
CA ILE A 22 7.90 23.69 3.97
C ILE A 22 8.55 25.06 4.20
N GLU A 23 9.87 25.14 4.25
CA GLU A 23 10.61 26.39 4.47
C GLU A 23 10.32 27.44 3.38
N GLN A 24 10.19 26.98 2.13
CA GLN A 24 9.89 27.84 0.98
C GLN A 24 8.39 28.12 0.79
N ASN A 25 7.52 27.67 1.70
CA ASN A 25 6.07 27.77 1.58
C ASN A 25 5.51 27.18 0.28
N ILE A 26 6.14 26.12 -0.22
CA ILE A 26 5.70 25.37 -1.39
C ILE A 26 4.68 24.33 -0.92
N ASN A 27 3.46 24.41 -1.43
CA ASN A 27 2.44 23.39 -1.19
C ASN A 27 2.79 22.11 -1.98
N PHE A 28 2.73 20.97 -1.31
CA PHE A 28 2.97 19.66 -1.92
C PHE A 28 1.91 18.64 -1.50
N GLU A 29 1.63 17.69 -2.38
CA GLU A 29 0.74 16.57 -2.13
C GLU A 29 1.55 15.30 -1.89
N SER A 30 1.25 14.61 -0.80
CA SER A 30 1.82 13.29 -0.52
C SER A 30 0.81 12.21 -0.88
N GLN A 31 0.94 11.62 -2.06
CA GLN A 31 0.22 10.40 -2.39
C GLN A 31 0.84 9.25 -1.58
N THR A 32 0.26 8.97 -0.43
CA THR A 32 0.43 7.66 0.20
C THR A 32 -0.56 6.74 -0.49
N GLU A 33 -0.06 5.74 -1.22
CA GLU A 33 -0.91 4.66 -1.74
C GLU A 33 -1.46 3.87 -0.55
N LYS A 34 -2.55 4.36 0.03
CA LYS A 34 -3.28 3.64 1.07
C LYS A 34 -4.20 2.66 0.38
N LEU A 35 -4.07 1.38 0.72
CA LEU A 35 -5.01 0.37 0.24
C LEU A 35 -6.43 0.75 0.71
N PRO A 36 -7.48 0.49 -0.09
CA PRO A 36 -8.85 0.69 0.36
C PRO A 36 -9.14 -0.08 1.65
N LYS A 37 -10.00 0.47 2.53
CA LYS A 37 -10.33 -0.13 3.84
C LYS A 37 -10.75 -1.61 3.75
N HIS A 38 -11.51 -1.98 2.71
CA HIS A 38 -11.97 -3.36 2.51
C HIS A 38 -10.82 -4.34 2.21
N VAL A 39 -9.72 -3.85 1.61
CA VAL A 39 -8.51 -4.66 1.35
C VAL A 39 -7.80 -4.96 2.65
N TYR A 40 -7.56 -3.94 3.49
CA TYR A 40 -6.99 -4.14 4.84
C TYR A 40 -7.80 -5.13 5.68
N GLN A 41 -9.13 -4.98 5.69
CA GLN A 41 -10.02 -5.91 6.39
C GLN A 41 -9.96 -7.33 5.83
N SER A 42 -9.76 -7.50 4.54
CA SER A 42 -9.63 -8.83 3.93
C SER A 42 -8.30 -9.49 4.28
N ILE A 43 -7.20 -8.72 4.30
CA ILE A 43 -5.88 -9.18 4.76
C ILE A 43 -5.95 -9.61 6.22
N GLU A 44 -6.50 -8.77 7.11
CA GLU A 44 -6.63 -9.12 8.54
C GLU A 44 -7.46 -10.39 8.76
N ARG A 45 -8.57 -10.55 8.02
CA ARG A 45 -9.39 -11.76 8.08
C ARG A 45 -8.59 -12.99 7.64
N GLY A 46 -7.87 -12.90 6.52
CA GLY A 46 -7.03 -13.98 6.03
C GLY A 46 -5.95 -14.39 7.03
N LEU A 47 -5.28 -13.42 7.67
CA LEU A 47 -4.29 -13.67 8.72
C LEU A 47 -4.90 -14.37 9.94
N LYS A 48 -6.09 -13.94 10.38
CA LYS A 48 -6.80 -14.59 11.49
C LYS A 48 -7.20 -16.02 11.16
N GLN A 49 -7.65 -16.29 9.93
CA GLN A 49 -7.99 -17.63 9.47
C GLN A 49 -6.73 -18.52 9.39
N ALA A 50 -5.63 -17.99 8.87
CA ALA A 50 -4.36 -18.69 8.82
C ALA A 50 -3.84 -19.10 10.21
N ASN A 51 -3.90 -18.17 11.18
CA ASN A 51 -3.50 -18.45 12.57
C ASN A 51 -4.37 -19.53 13.25
N LYS A 52 -5.61 -19.72 12.79
CA LYS A 52 -6.51 -20.78 13.26
C LYS A 52 -6.35 -22.10 12.49
N GLY A 53 -5.48 -22.15 11.48
CA GLY A 53 -5.34 -23.30 10.58
C GLY A 53 -6.48 -23.43 9.58
N GLU A 54 -7.33 -22.41 9.41
CA GLU A 54 -8.43 -22.36 8.45
C GLU A 54 -7.92 -21.99 7.04
N THR A 55 -6.85 -22.65 6.60
CA THR A 55 -6.25 -22.47 5.27
C THR A 55 -6.58 -23.63 4.36
N ILE A 56 -6.72 -23.36 3.07
CA ILE A 56 -6.82 -24.39 2.03
C ILE A 56 -5.62 -24.28 1.09
N SER A 57 -5.26 -25.39 0.48
CA SER A 57 -4.25 -25.40 -0.57
C SER A 57 -4.74 -24.65 -1.81
N PHE A 58 -3.79 -24.26 -2.66
CA PHE A 58 -4.11 -23.57 -3.90
C PHE A 58 -4.95 -24.45 -4.86
N ASP A 59 -4.70 -25.75 -4.88
CA ASP A 59 -5.45 -26.69 -5.72
C ASP A 59 -6.90 -26.84 -5.24
N GLU A 60 -7.12 -26.93 -3.92
CA GLU A 60 -8.47 -26.93 -3.33
C GLU A 60 -9.22 -25.63 -3.60
N PHE A 61 -8.53 -24.48 -3.53
CA PHE A 61 -9.12 -23.19 -3.87
C PHE A 61 -9.57 -23.12 -5.33
N LYS A 62 -8.72 -23.58 -6.27
CA LYS A 62 -9.07 -23.67 -7.69
C LYS A 62 -10.29 -24.54 -7.92
N LEU A 63 -10.32 -25.73 -7.34
CA LEU A 63 -11.45 -26.65 -7.48
C LEU A 63 -12.76 -26.06 -6.93
N LYS A 64 -12.68 -25.26 -5.86
CA LYS A 64 -13.85 -24.66 -5.21
C LYS A 64 -14.40 -23.45 -5.96
N HIS A 65 -13.54 -22.61 -6.53
CA HIS A 65 -13.91 -21.30 -7.05
C HIS A 65 -13.83 -21.13 -8.57
N PHE A 66 -13.08 -22.00 -9.25
CA PHE A 66 -12.80 -21.89 -10.68
C PHE A 66 -13.17 -23.16 -11.45
N LYS A 67 -14.20 -23.91 -11.01
CA LYS A 67 -14.66 -25.11 -11.72
C LYS A 67 -14.85 -24.80 -13.21
N ALA A 68 -14.03 -25.43 -14.04
CA ALA A 68 -14.34 -25.72 -15.44
C ALA A 68 -15.26 -26.94 -15.49
#